data_AF-A0A395J768-F1
#
_entry.id   AF-A0A395J768-F1
#
_cell.length_a   1.000
_cell.length_b   1.000
_cell.length_c   1.000
_cell.angle_alpha   90.00
_cell.angle_beta   90.00
_cell.angle_gamma   90.00
#
_symmetry.space_group_name_H-M   'P 1'
#
loop_
_entity.id
_entity.type
_entity.pdbx_description
1 polymer ?
#
loop_
_entity_poly.entity_id
_entity_poly.type
_entity_poly.pdbx_seq_one_letter_code
_entity_poly.pdbx_strand_id
1 'polypeptide(L)'
;MGIEGNETADELADAGANEGRMDDDRSAEPTISGIGTTARALADAATSDWWSRCLTGLSASYRKWGLGYSIAEPPELRLPRTLLHRLLAARTAHGDFAQYHRRFGHTDAELNCLCGYAKTPEHLVFCEISQRKFHAWPAKPERHLVALKKDGGT
;
A
#
# COMPACT_ATOMS: atom_id res chain seq x y z
N MET A 1 -34.86 26.82 50.46
CA MET A 1 -35.02 25.89 51.59
C MET A 1 -34.40 24.57 51.12
N GLY A 2 -33.26 24.18 51.71
CA GLY A 2 -32.52 22.97 51.31
C GLY A 2 -33.25 21.71 51.75
N ILE A 3 -33.14 20.63 50.97
CA ILE A 3 -33.69 19.32 51.33
C ILE A 3 -32.75 18.71 52.38
N GLU A 4 -33.30 18.41 53.55
CA GLU A 4 -32.56 17.78 54.65
C GLU A 4 -31.97 16.44 54.18
N GLY A 5 -30.65 16.29 54.31
CA GLY A 5 -29.91 15.11 53.86
C GLY A 5 -29.28 15.21 52.47
N ASN A 6 -29.54 16.27 51.69
CA ASN A 6 -28.86 16.45 50.40
C ASN A 6 -27.37 16.73 50.55
N GLU A 7 -26.98 17.50 51.57
CA GLU A 7 -25.57 17.77 51.87
C GLU A 7 -24.83 16.49 52.24
N THR A 8 -25.46 15.62 53.03
CA THR A 8 -24.91 14.31 53.40
C THR A 8 -24.86 13.34 52.21
N ALA A 9 -25.84 13.42 51.30
CA ALA A 9 -25.85 12.63 50.08
C ALA A 9 -24.75 13.07 49.11
N ASP A 10 -24.54 14.38 48.93
CA ASP A 10 -23.44 14.92 48.12
C ASP A 10 -22.08 14.57 48.73
N GLU A 11 -21.92 14.68 50.07
CA GLU A 11 -20.70 14.26 50.75
C GLU A 11 -20.39 12.77 50.55
N LEU A 12 -21.41 11.90 50.58
CA LEU A 12 -21.25 10.47 50.32
C LEU A 12 -20.98 10.16 48.85
N ALA A 13 -21.56 10.92 47.92
CA ALA A 13 -21.30 10.78 46.49
C ALA A 13 -19.87 11.22 46.14
N ASP A 14 -19.40 12.35 46.69
CA ASP A 14 -18.02 12.82 46.55
C ASP A 14 -17.03 11.87 47.23
N ALA A 15 -17.38 11.30 48.39
CA ALA A 15 -16.57 10.27 49.04
C ALA A 15 -16.44 9.02 48.16
N GLY A 16 -17.54 8.51 47.60
CA GLY A 16 -17.53 7.37 46.69
C GLY A 16 -16.83 7.62 45.36
N ALA A 17 -16.85 8.86 44.85
CA ALA A 17 -16.13 9.25 43.64
C ALA A 17 -14.61 9.39 43.87
N ASN A 18 -14.21 9.78 45.08
CA ASN A 18 -12.81 9.91 45.49
C ASN A 18 -12.23 8.64 46.11
N GLU A 19 -13.06 7.69 46.50
CA GLU A 19 -12.63 6.36 46.90
C GLU A 19 -12.05 5.68 45.65
N GLY A 20 -10.72 5.57 45.62
CA GLY A 20 -10.00 4.97 44.49
C GLY A 20 -10.61 3.63 44.11
N ARG A 21 -10.69 3.37 42.81
CA ARG A 21 -11.28 2.17 42.20
C ARG A 21 -10.93 0.92 43.03
N MET A 22 -11.94 0.30 43.65
CA MET A 22 -11.79 -0.95 44.39
C MET A 22 -11.21 -2.02 43.45
N ASP A 23 -10.18 -2.75 43.92
CA ASP A 23 -9.46 -3.75 43.13
C ASP A 23 -10.35 -4.91 42.61
N ASP A 24 -11.58 -5.04 43.14
CA ASP A 24 -12.57 -6.07 42.81
C ASP A 24 -13.76 -5.54 41.98
N ASP A 25 -13.63 -4.34 41.39
CA ASP A 25 -14.63 -3.79 40.48
C ASP A 25 -14.62 -4.59 39.16
N ARG A 26 -15.62 -5.45 38.94
CA ARG A 26 -15.83 -6.17 37.67
C ARG A 26 -15.92 -5.22 36.47
N SER A 27 -16.21 -3.94 36.69
CA SER A 27 -16.17 -2.88 35.67
C SER A 27 -14.75 -2.49 35.22
N ALA A 28 -13.71 -3.01 35.90
CA ALA A 28 -12.31 -2.91 35.51
C ALA A 28 -11.85 -4.03 34.57
N GLU A 29 -12.64 -5.09 34.41
CA GLU A 29 -12.32 -6.16 33.46
C GLU A 29 -12.43 -5.63 32.02
N PRO A 30 -11.42 -5.90 31.17
CA PRO A 30 -11.46 -5.46 29.79
C PRO A 30 -12.63 -6.14 29.06
N THR A 31 -13.48 -5.33 28.42
CA THR A 31 -14.56 -5.84 27.59
C THR A 31 -14.00 -6.74 26.47
N ILE A 32 -14.80 -7.68 25.96
CA ILE A 32 -14.42 -8.53 24.81
C ILE A 32 -13.94 -7.66 23.63
N SER A 33 -14.61 -6.53 23.37
CA SER A 33 -14.19 -5.55 22.36
C SER A 33 -12.85 -4.89 22.69
N GLY A 34 -12.58 -4.59 23.96
CA GLY A 34 -11.31 -4.08 24.45
C GLY A 34 -10.17 -5.07 24.24
N ILE A 35 -10.35 -6.32 24.66
CA ILE A 35 -9.39 -7.42 24.46
C ILE A 35 -9.11 -7.58 22.95
N GLY A 36 -10.16 -7.63 22.12
CA GLY A 36 -10.01 -7.76 20.67
C GLY A 36 -9.32 -6.56 20.01
N THR A 37 -9.43 -5.36 20.58
CA THR A 37 -8.71 -4.17 20.09
C THR A 37 -7.24 -4.24 20.46
N THR A 38 -6.91 -4.60 21.70
CA THR A 38 -5.54 -4.82 22.15
C THR A 38 -4.85 -5.92 21.35
N ALA A 39 -5.54 -7.04 21.12
CA ALA A 39 -5.02 -8.15 20.33
C ALA A 39 -4.69 -7.73 18.88
N ARG A 40 -5.56 -6.96 18.22
CA ARG A 40 -5.31 -6.42 16.88
C ARG A 40 -4.11 -5.48 16.86
N ALA A 41 -4.03 -4.55 17.82
CA ALA A 41 -2.90 -3.63 17.92
C ALA A 41 -1.56 -4.35 18.12
N LEU A 42 -1.53 -5.40 18.96
CA LEU A 42 -0.36 -6.24 19.16
C LEU A 42 0.02 -7.00 17.89
N ALA A 43 -0.96 -7.54 17.16
CA ALA A 43 -0.72 -8.24 15.90
C ALA A 43 -0.19 -7.29 14.82
N ASP A 44 -0.74 -6.08 14.70
CA ASP A 44 -0.29 -5.06 13.75
C ASP A 44 1.14 -4.61 14.06
N ALA A 45 1.47 -4.41 15.34
CA ALA A 45 2.82 -4.06 15.78
C ALA A 45 3.83 -5.17 15.49
N ALA A 46 3.49 -6.43 15.85
CA ALA A 46 4.35 -7.59 15.60
C ALA A 46 4.60 -7.80 14.10
N THR A 47 3.56 -7.63 13.28
CA THR A 47 3.65 -7.73 11.82
C THR A 47 4.55 -6.64 11.24
N SER A 48 4.40 -5.39 11.70
CA SER A 48 5.22 -4.26 11.24
C SER A 48 6.69 -4.41 11.62
N ASP A 49 6.98 -4.86 12.84
CA ASP A 49 8.34 -5.11 13.32
C ASP A 49 8.99 -6.28 12.55
N TRP A 50 8.26 -7.38 12.34
CA TRP A 50 8.72 -8.48 11.50
C TRP A 50 9.03 -8.02 10.07
N TRP A 51 8.14 -7.26 9.43
CA TRP A 51 8.36 -6.76 8.07
C TRP A 51 9.57 -5.85 7.98
N SER A 52 9.75 -4.96 8.96
CA SER A 52 10.91 -4.07 9.05
C SER A 52 12.22 -4.84 9.12
N ARG A 53 12.26 -5.94 9.88
CA ARG A 53 13.42 -6.85 9.92
C ARG A 53 13.65 -7.53 8.58
N CYS A 54 12.61 -8.08 7.96
CA CYS A 54 12.71 -8.71 6.64
C CYS A 54 13.22 -7.74 5.55
N LEU A 55 12.73 -6.49 5.54
CA LEU A 55 13.15 -5.45 4.60
C LEU A 55 14.67 -5.24 4.56
N THR A 56 15.35 -5.36 5.70
CA THR A 56 16.82 -5.21 5.76
C THR A 56 17.57 -6.27 4.96
N GLY A 57 17.02 -7.48 4.85
CA GLY A 57 17.61 -8.60 4.11
C GLY A 57 17.33 -8.58 2.61
N LEU A 58 16.44 -7.70 2.13
CA LEU A 58 16.07 -7.64 0.71
C LEU A 58 17.11 -6.89 -0.13
N SER A 59 17.06 -7.05 -1.46
CA SER A 59 17.95 -6.33 -2.35
C SER A 59 17.64 -4.83 -2.38
N ALA A 60 18.65 -4.00 -2.70
CA ALA A 60 18.46 -2.55 -2.83
C ALA A 60 17.39 -2.18 -3.89
N SER A 61 17.33 -2.97 -4.98
CA SER A 61 16.31 -2.80 -6.03
C SER A 61 14.89 -3.03 -5.50
N TYR A 62 14.71 -4.05 -4.65
CA TYR A 62 13.42 -4.35 -4.04
C TYR A 62 13.01 -3.29 -3.01
N ARG A 63 13.95 -2.86 -2.15
CA ARG A 63 13.70 -1.79 -1.16
C ARG A 63 13.28 -0.47 -1.79
N LYS A 64 13.77 -0.15 -3.00
CA LYS A 64 13.40 1.07 -3.74
C LYS A 64 11.89 1.18 -4.00
N TRP A 65 11.17 0.05 -4.03
CA TRP A 65 9.73 0.06 -4.31
C TRP A 65 8.89 0.46 -3.11
N GLY A 66 9.45 0.48 -1.89
CA GLY A 66 8.74 0.92 -0.69
C GLY A 66 7.47 0.12 -0.41
N LEU A 67 7.47 -1.19 -0.72
CA LEU A 67 6.30 -2.04 -0.49
C LEU A 67 6.05 -2.22 1.01
N GLY A 68 4.84 -1.91 1.45
CA GLY A 68 4.35 -2.32 2.76
C GLY A 68 3.96 -3.79 2.75
N TYR A 69 4.00 -4.43 3.92
CA TYR A 69 3.37 -5.74 4.10
C TYR A 69 1.88 -5.55 4.38
N SER A 70 1.05 -6.32 3.69
CA SER A 70 -0.39 -6.37 3.93
C SER A 70 -0.87 -7.81 3.75
N ILE A 71 -1.71 -8.27 4.66
CA ILE A 71 -2.40 -9.57 4.56
C ILE A 71 -3.60 -9.45 3.60
N ALA A 72 -4.16 -8.25 3.46
CA ALA A 72 -5.29 -8.01 2.57
C ALA A 72 -4.85 -8.11 1.10
N GLU A 73 -5.74 -8.65 0.27
CA GLU A 73 -5.51 -8.76 -1.16
C GLU A 73 -5.29 -7.38 -1.79
N PRO A 74 -4.14 -7.12 -2.44
CA PRO A 74 -3.90 -5.85 -3.10
C PRO A 74 -4.85 -5.66 -4.30
N PRO A 75 -5.31 -4.42 -4.56
CA PRO A 75 -6.28 -4.15 -5.62
C PRO A 75 -5.76 -4.53 -7.01
N GLU A 76 -4.44 -4.55 -7.22
CA GLU A 76 -3.84 -4.98 -8.48
C GLU A 76 -4.15 -6.44 -8.84
N LEU A 77 -4.43 -7.31 -7.86
CA LEU A 77 -4.82 -8.71 -8.14
C LEU A 77 -6.21 -8.84 -8.75
N ARG A 78 -7.05 -7.79 -8.66
CA ARG A 78 -8.35 -7.73 -9.33
C ARG A 78 -8.25 -7.39 -10.81
N LEU A 79 -7.05 -7.02 -11.30
CA LEU A 79 -6.85 -6.71 -12.71
C LEU A 79 -7.04 -7.98 -13.58
N PRO A 80 -7.54 -7.83 -14.82
CA PRO A 80 -7.52 -8.92 -15.80
C PRO A 80 -6.11 -9.51 -15.91
N ARG A 81 -6.01 -10.84 -16.02
CA ARG A 81 -4.74 -11.60 -16.04
C ARG A 81 -3.69 -11.01 -16.98
N THR A 82 -4.11 -10.55 -18.17
CA THR A 82 -3.22 -9.96 -19.18
C THR A 82 -2.60 -8.64 -18.73
N LEU A 83 -3.36 -7.79 -18.03
CA LEU A 83 -2.89 -6.53 -17.49
C LEU A 83 -2.00 -6.75 -16.27
N LEU A 84 -2.40 -7.65 -15.36
CA LEU A 84 -1.60 -8.03 -14.20
C LEU A 84 -0.22 -8.57 -14.64
N HIS A 85 -0.18 -9.44 -15.64
CA HIS A 85 1.07 -9.96 -16.19
C HIS A 85 1.99 -8.84 -16.70
N ARG A 86 1.45 -7.88 -17.47
CA ARG A 86 2.23 -6.74 -18.00
C ARG A 86 2.73 -5.82 -16.89
N LEU A 87 1.90 -5.56 -15.87
CA LEU A 87 2.27 -4.75 -14.72
C LEU A 87 3.44 -5.39 -13.95
N LEU A 88 3.33 -6.69 -13.65
CA LEU A 88 4.38 -7.43 -12.96
C LEU A 88 5.67 -7.45 -13.77
N ALA A 89 5.58 -7.70 -15.09
CA ALA A 89 6.72 -7.68 -15.99
C ALA A 89 7.42 -6.31 -15.96
N ALA A 90 6.65 -5.22 -16.13
CA ALA A 90 7.20 -3.87 -16.11
C ALA A 90 7.86 -3.54 -14.76
N ARG A 91 7.20 -3.84 -13.63
CA ARG A 91 7.78 -3.59 -12.30
C ARG A 91 9.10 -4.34 -12.11
N THR A 92 9.12 -5.63 -12.42
CA THR A 92 10.30 -6.50 -12.21
C THR A 92 11.36 -6.38 -13.31
N ALA A 93 11.09 -5.65 -14.39
CA ALA A 93 11.84 -5.67 -15.64
C ALA A 93 12.09 -7.10 -16.18
N HIS A 94 11.20 -8.04 -15.84
CA HIS A 94 11.23 -9.42 -16.33
C HIS A 94 10.10 -9.64 -17.34
N GLY A 95 10.49 -9.83 -18.59
CA GLY A 95 9.57 -10.03 -19.71
C GLY A 95 10.28 -9.82 -21.03
N ASP A 96 9.49 -9.56 -22.07
CA ASP A 96 9.96 -9.22 -23.42
C ASP A 96 10.51 -7.78 -23.46
N PHE A 97 11.60 -7.55 -22.74
CA PHE A 97 12.31 -6.27 -22.69
C PHE A 97 13.74 -6.44 -23.17
N ALA A 98 14.22 -5.44 -23.92
CA ALA A 98 15.53 -5.46 -24.52
C ALA A 98 16.64 -5.65 -23.47
N GLN A 99 16.50 -5.01 -22.29
CA GLN A 99 17.46 -5.14 -21.20
C GLN A 99 17.55 -6.59 -20.69
N TYR A 100 16.41 -7.28 -20.54
CA TYR A 100 16.36 -8.65 -20.06
C TYR A 100 17.06 -9.59 -21.06
N HIS A 101 16.66 -9.53 -22.33
CA HIS A 101 17.26 -10.37 -23.38
C HIS A 101 18.77 -10.15 -23.54
N ARG A 102 19.24 -8.89 -23.48
CA ARG A 102 20.67 -8.58 -23.51
C ARG A 102 21.41 -9.16 -22.30
N ARG A 103 20.83 -9.06 -21.11
CA ARG A 103 21.47 -9.57 -19.87
C ARG A 103 21.66 -11.09 -19.89
N PHE A 104 20.73 -11.81 -20.51
CA PHE A 104 20.76 -13.27 -20.60
C PHE A 104 21.27 -13.81 -21.95
N GLY A 105 21.68 -12.94 -22.87
CA GLY A 105 22.27 -13.35 -24.15
C GLY A 105 21.29 -14.02 -25.12
N HIS A 106 19.99 -13.71 -25.04
CA HIS A 106 19.01 -14.23 -25.99
C HIS A 106 19.17 -13.53 -27.35
N THR A 107 19.58 -14.27 -28.38
CA THR A 107 19.92 -13.74 -29.72
C THR A 107 18.73 -13.75 -30.69
N ASP A 108 17.71 -14.54 -30.41
CA ASP A 108 16.49 -14.72 -31.19
C ASP A 108 15.38 -13.71 -30.86
N ALA A 109 15.56 -12.95 -29.78
CA ALA A 109 14.55 -12.02 -29.29
C ALA A 109 14.55 -10.70 -30.06
N GLU A 110 13.35 -10.29 -30.48
CA GLU A 110 13.15 -8.96 -31.06
C GLU A 110 13.26 -7.90 -29.95
N LEU A 111 14.34 -7.12 -29.97
CA LEU A 111 14.64 -6.14 -28.93
C LEU A 111 13.84 -4.84 -29.11
N ASN A 112 13.32 -4.59 -30.31
CA ASN A 112 12.64 -3.35 -30.65
C ASN A 112 11.13 -3.57 -30.81
N CYS A 113 10.36 -2.56 -30.44
CA CYS A 113 8.95 -2.50 -30.82
C CYS A 113 8.83 -2.17 -32.31
N LEU A 114 7.68 -2.46 -32.90
CA LEU A 114 7.33 -2.05 -34.27
C LEU A 114 7.39 -0.53 -34.48
N CYS A 115 7.36 0.28 -33.41
CA CYS A 115 7.58 1.72 -33.49
C CYS A 115 9.07 2.11 -33.61
N GLY A 116 9.99 1.15 -33.68
CA GLY A 116 11.43 1.35 -33.86
C GLY A 116 12.25 1.58 -32.58
N TYR A 117 11.61 1.70 -31.41
CA TYR A 117 12.31 1.91 -30.13
C TYR A 117 12.51 0.60 -29.38
N ALA A 118 13.58 0.52 -28.58
CA ALA A 118 13.84 -0.62 -27.71
C ALA A 118 12.69 -0.86 -26.72
N LYS A 119 12.35 -2.12 -26.47
CA LYS A 119 11.33 -2.52 -25.49
C LYS A 119 11.86 -2.28 -24.07
N THR A 120 11.50 -1.16 -23.47
CA THR A 120 11.72 -0.90 -22.03
C THR A 120 10.47 -1.19 -21.21
N PRO A 121 10.58 -1.40 -19.89
CA PRO A 121 9.42 -1.58 -19.02
C PRO A 121 8.32 -0.52 -19.15
N GLU A 122 8.72 0.75 -19.32
CA GLU A 122 7.83 1.90 -19.44
C GLU A 122 7.35 2.13 -20.88
N HIS A 123 7.89 1.39 -21.85
CA HIS A 123 7.63 1.59 -23.28
C HIS A 123 6.15 1.57 -23.63
N LEU A 124 5.36 0.73 -22.96
CA LEU A 124 3.91 0.67 -23.15
C LEU A 124 3.22 2.03 -22.99
N VAL A 125 3.73 2.91 -22.12
CA VAL A 125 3.12 4.21 -21.79
C VAL A 125 3.40 5.25 -22.88
N PHE A 126 4.60 5.24 -23.46
CA PHE A 126 5.02 6.25 -24.43
C PHE A 126 5.07 5.76 -25.89
N CYS A 127 4.89 4.45 -26.13
CA CYS A 127 4.84 3.89 -27.47
C CYS A 127 3.66 4.47 -28.25
N GLU A 128 3.94 5.03 -29.43
CA GLU A 128 2.92 5.62 -30.29
C GLU A 128 1.83 4.60 -30.68
N ILE A 129 2.20 3.35 -30.93
CA ILE A 129 1.26 2.27 -31.28
C ILE A 129 0.29 2.01 -30.11
N SER A 130 0.81 1.98 -28.89
CA SER A 130 0.02 1.80 -27.67
C SER A 130 -0.86 3.02 -27.39
N GLN A 131 -0.33 4.23 -27.59
CA GLN A 131 -1.08 5.47 -27.42
C GLN A 131 -2.23 5.62 -28.41
N ARG A 132 -2.08 5.17 -29.66
CA ARG A 132 -3.19 5.13 -30.63
C ARG A 132 -4.35 4.25 -30.14
N LYS A 133 -4.06 3.20 -29.37
CA LYS A 133 -5.06 2.32 -28.74
C LYS A 133 -5.56 2.82 -27.37
N PHE A 134 -5.01 3.93 -26.86
CA PHE A 134 -5.38 4.49 -25.55
C PHE A 134 -6.85 4.93 -25.49
N HIS A 135 -7.42 5.37 -26.61
CA HIS A 135 -8.84 5.75 -26.69
C HIS A 135 -9.80 4.60 -26.35
N ALA A 136 -9.36 3.34 -26.48
CA ALA A 136 -10.15 2.15 -26.18
C ALA A 136 -9.93 1.62 -24.74
N TRP A 137 -9.25 2.37 -23.87
CA TRP A 137 -9.01 1.91 -22.50
C TRP A 137 -10.26 2.06 -21.61
N PRO A 138 -10.68 1.00 -20.89
CA PRO A 138 -11.93 0.98 -20.12
C PRO A 138 -11.95 1.92 -18.91
N ALA A 139 -10.79 2.43 -18.48
CA ALA A 139 -10.66 3.41 -17.40
C ALA A 139 -9.58 4.45 -17.76
N LYS A 140 -9.74 5.13 -18.89
CA LYS A 140 -8.75 6.15 -19.32
C LYS A 140 -8.69 7.27 -18.26
N PRO A 141 -7.51 7.60 -17.72
CA PRO A 141 -7.37 8.83 -16.95
C PRO A 141 -7.62 10.04 -17.87
N GLU A 142 -8.11 11.15 -17.31
CA GLU A 142 -8.13 12.41 -18.04
C GLU A 142 -6.71 12.74 -18.49
N ARG A 143 -6.55 13.09 -19.76
CA ARG A 143 -5.26 13.54 -20.29
C ARG A 143 -4.94 14.88 -19.64
N HIS A 144 -4.19 14.86 -18.55
CA HIS A 144 -3.41 16.03 -18.18
C HIS A 144 -2.35 16.18 -19.27
N LEU A 145 -2.53 17.19 -20.12
CA LEU A 145 -1.54 17.61 -21.09
C LEU A 145 -0.32 18.13 -20.32
N VAL A 146 0.54 17.23 -19.85
CA VAL A 146 1.89 17.63 -19.46
C VAL A 146 2.58 17.91 -20.77
N ALA A 147 2.63 19.19 -21.13
CA ALA A 147 3.48 19.69 -22.19
C ALA A 147 4.91 19.27 -21.83
N LEU A 148 5.38 18.17 -22.42
CA LEU A 148 6.80 17.89 -22.52
C LEU A 148 7.35 19.03 -23.35
N LYS A 149 7.89 20.02 -22.64
CA LYS A 149 8.64 21.13 -23.22
C LYS A 149 9.74 20.47 -24.04
N LYS A 150 9.60 20.58 -25.37
CA LYS A 150 10.70 20.25 -26.28
C LYS A 150 11.74 21.32 -26.00
N ASP A 151 12.70 21.02 -25.13
CA ASP A 151 13.92 21.80 -25.07
C ASP A 151 14.69 21.45 -26.34
N GLY A 152 14.44 22.26 -27.37
CA GLY A 152 15.14 22.26 -28.64
C GLY A 152 15.88 23.58 -28.80
N GLY A 153 17.15 23.49 -29.20
CA GLY A 153 18.03 24.59 -29.58
C GLY A 153 18.96 24.99 -28.44
N THR A 154 20.28 24.82 -28.54
CA THR A 154 21.20 24.74 -29.70
C THR A 154 22.43 23.95 -29.31
#